data_AF-A0A1S3ASD9-F1
#
_entry.id   AF-A0A1S3ASD9-F1
#
_cell.length_a   1.000
_cell.length_b   1.000
_cell.length_c   1.000
_cell.angle_alpha   90.00
_cell.angle_beta   90.00
_cell.angle_gamma   90.00
#
_symmetry.space_group_name_H-M   'P 1'
#
loop_
_entity.id
_entity.type
_entity.pdbx_description
1 polymer ?
#
loop_
_entity_poly.entity_id
_entity_poly.type
_entity_poly.pdbx_seq_one_letter_code
_entity_poly.pdbx_strand_id
1 'polypeptide(L)'
;MAGAAGEARFAGLSLVQLNELLEDEGQLAEMVQKMEETQNVQLNKEMTLASNRSLAEGNLLYQPQLDTLKARLTQKYQELQVLFEAYQIKKTKLDKQSNSASLETLLALLQAEGAKIEEDTENMAEKFLDGELPLDSFIDVYQSQRKLAHMRRVKIEKLQEMVLKGQRLPQATAPLPSRVPEPTAPLPYPTPDASGPLTAVPRRIPPLVPAGRLATPFTAAMGSGQALPYPGLQCPPLPPRVGLPPQQGFSAQFVSPYPPALPQRPPPRLPPHQPGFIL
;
A
#
# COMPACT_ATOMS: atom_id res chain seq x y z
N MET A 1 48.03 -33.22 31.66
CA MET A 1 48.69 -34.08 32.68
C MET A 1 47.96 -35.43 32.88
N ALA A 2 47.29 -35.97 31.86
CA ALA A 2 46.47 -37.19 32.00
C ALA A 2 47.27 -38.52 32.06
N GLY A 3 48.49 -38.55 31.51
CA GLY A 3 49.25 -39.79 31.34
C GLY A 3 49.67 -40.51 32.63
N ALA A 4 50.03 -39.76 33.68
CA ALA A 4 50.59 -40.34 34.91
C ALA A 4 49.55 -41.10 35.77
N ALA A 5 48.27 -40.71 35.68
CA ALA A 5 47.19 -41.36 36.43
C ALA A 5 46.67 -42.64 35.76
N GLY A 6 46.93 -42.81 34.46
CA GLY A 6 46.61 -44.04 33.71
C GLY A 6 47.65 -45.14 33.96
N GLU A 7 48.94 -44.79 33.96
CA GLU A 7 50.04 -45.75 34.17
C GLU A 7 50.03 -46.40 35.56
N ALA A 8 49.65 -45.64 36.60
CA ALA A 8 49.57 -46.16 37.97
C ALA A 8 48.43 -47.19 38.18
N ARG A 9 47.41 -47.21 37.30
CA ARG A 9 46.24 -48.10 37.44
C ARG A 9 46.53 -49.54 37.05
N PHE A 10 47.51 -49.76 36.18
CA PHE A 10 47.87 -51.09 35.67
C PHE A 10 49.12 -51.68 36.33
N ALA A 11 49.87 -50.88 37.11
CA ALA A 11 51.15 -51.25 37.70
C ALA A 11 51.08 -52.40 38.73
N GLY A 12 49.89 -52.79 39.20
CA GLY A 12 49.69 -53.88 40.16
C GLY A 12 49.13 -55.19 39.58
N LEU A 13 48.92 -55.28 38.27
CA LEU A 13 48.27 -56.42 37.61
C LEU A 13 49.29 -57.41 37.03
N SER A 14 49.00 -58.71 37.11
CA SER A 14 49.81 -59.76 36.47
C SER A 14 49.53 -59.85 34.96
N LEU A 15 50.46 -60.44 34.17
CA LEU A 15 50.32 -60.60 32.71
C LEU A 15 49.02 -61.31 32.29
N VAL A 16 48.57 -62.29 33.07
CA VAL A 16 47.33 -63.04 32.80
C VAL A 16 46.11 -62.16 33.01
N GLN A 17 46.09 -61.37 34.09
CA GLN A 17 45.00 -60.41 34.37
C GLN A 17 44.97 -59.26 33.38
N LEU A 18 46.14 -58.83 32.87
CA LEU A 18 46.21 -57.81 31.83
C LEU A 18 45.62 -58.32 30.50
N ASN A 19 45.90 -59.57 30.13
CA ASN A 19 45.30 -60.19 28.93
C ASN A 19 43.79 -60.40 29.09
N GLU A 20 43.34 -60.87 30.26
CA GLU A 20 41.90 -61.04 30.53
C GLU A 20 41.14 -59.71 30.47
N LEU A 21 41.75 -58.63 30.99
CA LEU A 21 41.20 -57.27 30.88
C LEU A 21 41.20 -56.72 29.45
N LEU A 22 42.16 -57.14 28.61
CA LEU A 22 42.27 -56.70 27.22
C LEU A 22 41.24 -57.40 26.32
N GLU A 23 40.86 -58.63 26.68
CA GLU A 23 39.81 -59.41 26.00
C GLU A 23 38.39 -59.07 26.52
N ASP A 24 38.27 -58.44 27.69
CA ASP A 24 36.98 -57.97 28.25
C ASP A 24 36.69 -56.52 27.82
N GLU A 25 36.05 -56.35 26.67
CA GLU A 25 35.62 -55.04 26.17
C GLU A 25 34.66 -54.30 27.12
N GLY A 26 33.88 -55.02 27.93
CA GLY A 26 32.93 -54.44 28.87
C GLY A 26 33.64 -53.71 30.01
N GLN A 27 34.66 -54.34 30.60
CA GLN A 27 35.50 -53.73 31.62
C GLN A 27 36.32 -52.56 31.06
N LEU A 28 36.83 -52.69 29.84
CA LEU A 28 37.57 -51.61 29.18
C LEU A 28 36.67 -50.39 28.92
N ALA A 29 35.44 -50.60 28.44
CA ALA A 29 34.45 -49.55 28.21
C ALA A 29 34.04 -48.85 29.52
N GLU A 30 33.83 -49.60 30.60
CA GLU A 30 33.54 -49.04 31.92
C GLU A 30 34.70 -48.17 32.44
N MET A 31 35.93 -48.60 32.21
CA MET A 31 37.12 -47.84 32.58
C MET A 31 37.24 -46.53 31.80
N VAL A 32 36.96 -46.55 30.50
CA VAL A 32 36.90 -45.36 29.64
C VAL A 32 35.78 -44.42 30.08
N GLN A 33 34.63 -44.95 30.49
CA GLN A 33 33.49 -44.14 30.97
C GLN A 33 33.79 -43.44 32.31
N LYS A 34 34.61 -44.08 33.16
CA LYS A 34 35.11 -43.50 34.42
C LYS A 34 36.31 -42.56 34.24
N MET A 35 36.82 -42.42 33.01
CA MET A 35 37.93 -41.53 32.72
C MET A 35 37.47 -40.06 32.84
N GLU A 36 38.33 -39.20 33.38
CA GLU A 36 38.01 -37.80 33.66
C GLU A 36 37.62 -37.05 32.39
N GLU A 37 38.30 -37.33 31.27
CA GLU A 37 38.01 -36.78 29.95
C GLU A 37 36.59 -37.11 29.50
N THR A 38 36.16 -38.37 29.62
CA THR A 38 34.81 -38.82 29.24
C THR A 38 33.75 -38.20 30.14
N GLN A 39 34.00 -38.11 31.45
CA GLN A 39 33.09 -37.45 32.39
C GLN A 39 32.97 -35.95 32.12
N ASN A 40 34.08 -35.26 31.82
CA ASN A 40 34.06 -33.84 31.46
C ASN A 40 33.27 -33.59 30.17
N VAL A 41 33.43 -34.44 29.16
CA VAL A 41 32.66 -34.34 27.91
C VAL A 41 31.17 -34.56 28.17
N GLN A 42 30.83 -35.55 29.01
CA GLN A 42 29.43 -35.83 29.37
C GLN A 42 28.81 -34.65 30.14
N LEU A 43 29.53 -34.06 31.09
CA LEU A 43 29.09 -32.89 31.84
C LEU A 43 28.92 -31.66 30.92
N ASN A 44 29.86 -31.42 30.01
CA ASN A 44 29.75 -30.33 29.04
C ASN A 44 28.57 -30.51 28.08
N LYS A 45 28.28 -31.75 27.66
CA LYS A 45 27.09 -32.10 26.88
C LYS A 45 25.81 -31.76 27.66
N GLU A 46 25.72 -32.17 28.92
CA GLU A 46 24.56 -31.87 29.76
C GLU A 46 24.37 -30.36 29.98
N MET A 47 25.46 -29.63 30.23
CA MET A 47 25.43 -28.17 30.36
C MET A 47 24.95 -27.51 29.06
N THR A 48 25.44 -27.97 27.91
CA THR A 48 25.03 -27.46 26.59
C THR A 48 23.56 -27.77 26.30
N LEU A 49 23.10 -28.98 26.62
CA LEU A 49 21.70 -29.38 26.46
C LEU A 49 20.77 -28.55 27.37
N ALA A 50 21.17 -28.31 28.62
CA ALA A 50 20.41 -27.47 29.54
C ALA A 50 20.33 -26.02 29.05
N SER A 51 21.46 -25.46 28.56
CA SER A 51 21.51 -24.12 27.97
C SER A 51 20.64 -24.01 26.72
N ASN A 52 20.73 -24.98 25.80
CA ASN A 52 19.90 -25.02 24.59
C ASN A 52 18.41 -25.13 24.92
N ARG A 53 18.04 -25.97 25.91
CA ARG A 53 16.65 -26.09 26.37
C ARG A 53 16.14 -24.76 26.94
N SER A 54 16.91 -24.10 27.80
CA SER A 54 16.55 -22.79 28.36
C SER A 54 16.34 -21.73 27.26
N LEU A 55 17.21 -21.70 26.25
CA LEU A 55 17.05 -20.81 25.09
C LEU A 55 15.81 -21.16 24.26
N ALA A 56 15.54 -22.44 24.04
CA ALA A 56 14.35 -22.88 23.30
C ALA A 56 13.05 -22.51 24.04
N GLU A 57 13.02 -22.70 25.36
CA GLU A 57 11.90 -22.29 26.22
C GLU A 57 11.71 -20.77 26.19
N GLY A 58 12.80 -20.00 26.31
CA GLY A 58 12.77 -18.55 26.17
C GLY A 58 12.27 -18.08 24.81
N ASN A 59 12.71 -18.74 23.72
CA ASN A 59 12.23 -18.46 22.37
C ASN A 59 10.72 -18.72 22.22
N LEU A 60 10.21 -19.78 22.85
CA LEU A 60 8.80 -20.15 22.82
C LEU A 60 7.92 -19.10 23.50
N LEU A 61 8.43 -18.39 24.52
CA LEU A 61 7.71 -17.31 25.20
C LEU A 61 7.42 -16.10 24.30
N TYR A 62 8.19 -15.90 23.22
CA TYR A 62 7.91 -14.82 22.27
C TYR A 62 6.73 -15.12 21.34
N GLN A 63 6.41 -16.39 21.13
CA GLN A 63 5.33 -16.80 20.22
C GLN A 63 3.97 -16.15 20.55
N PRO A 64 3.44 -16.19 21.79
CA PRO A 64 2.17 -15.53 22.12
C PRO A 64 2.21 -14.01 21.91
N GLN A 65 3.35 -13.37 22.16
CA GLN A 65 3.52 -11.93 21.94
C GLN A 65 3.48 -11.59 20.45
N LEU A 66 4.20 -12.36 19.62
CA LEU A 66 4.21 -12.20 18.17
C LEU A 66 2.83 -12.47 17.56
N ASP A 67 2.13 -13.49 18.04
CA ASP A 67 0.79 -13.83 17.56
C ASP A 67 -0.22 -12.73 17.91
N THR A 68 -0.12 -12.16 19.12
CA THR A 68 -0.93 -11.00 19.54
C THR A 68 -0.65 -9.77 18.66
N LEU A 69 0.63 -9.47 18.40
CA LEU A 69 1.03 -8.34 17.55
C LEU A 69 0.58 -8.53 16.11
N LYS A 70 0.73 -9.74 15.55
CA LYS A 70 0.22 -10.09 14.21
C LYS A 70 -1.29 -9.91 14.13
N ALA A 71 -2.03 -10.44 15.10
CA ALA A 71 -3.49 -10.30 15.13
C ALA A 71 -3.91 -8.82 15.18
N ARG A 72 -3.27 -8.01 16.03
CA ARG A 72 -3.53 -6.57 16.12
C ARG A 72 -3.20 -5.83 14.82
N LEU A 73 -2.10 -6.18 14.18
CA LEU A 73 -1.70 -5.60 12.89
C LEU A 73 -2.73 -5.94 11.81
N THR A 74 -3.13 -7.21 11.72
CA THR A 74 -4.16 -7.66 10.78
C THR A 74 -5.48 -6.95 11.02
N GLN A 75 -5.90 -6.79 12.28
CA GLN A 75 -7.09 -6.02 12.63
C GLN A 75 -6.99 -4.56 12.13
N LYS A 76 -5.85 -3.89 12.34
CA LYS A 76 -5.66 -2.51 11.88
C LYS A 76 -5.71 -2.38 10.36
N TYR A 77 -5.17 -3.35 9.62
CA TYR A 77 -5.32 -3.40 8.17
C TYR A 77 -6.77 -3.60 7.72
N GLN A 78 -7.54 -4.44 8.42
CA GLN A 78 -8.97 -4.61 8.13
C GLN A 78 -9.77 -3.33 8.41
N GLU A 79 -9.52 -2.66 9.54
CA GLU A 79 -10.13 -1.36 9.86
C GLU A 79 -9.80 -0.31 8.79
N LEU A 80 -8.53 -0.25 8.35
CA LEU A 80 -8.10 0.66 7.30
C LEU A 80 -8.80 0.36 5.98
N GLN A 81 -8.95 -0.90 5.60
CA GLN A 81 -9.63 -1.31 4.38
C GLN A 81 -11.09 -0.83 4.38
N VAL A 82 -11.82 -1.06 5.48
CA VAL A 82 -13.21 -0.62 5.63
C VAL A 82 -13.32 0.91 5.53
N LEU A 83 -12.42 1.64 6.21
CA LEU A 83 -12.38 3.10 6.14
C LEU A 83 -12.07 3.60 4.74
N PHE A 84 -11.15 2.96 4.03
CA PHE A 84 -10.78 3.31 2.66
C PHE A 84 -11.94 3.08 1.69
N GLU A 85 -12.64 1.95 1.79
CA GLU A 85 -13.84 1.68 1.01
C GLU A 85 -14.94 2.72 1.26
N ALA A 86 -15.22 3.04 2.53
CA ALA A 86 -16.18 4.06 2.90
C ALA A 86 -15.78 5.45 2.37
N TYR A 87 -14.50 5.79 2.41
CA TYR A 87 -13.97 7.01 1.82
C TYR A 87 -14.17 7.04 0.30
N GLN A 88 -13.84 5.97 -0.41
CA GLN A 88 -13.99 5.88 -1.87
C GLN A 88 -15.45 6.02 -2.30
N ILE A 89 -16.40 5.41 -1.57
CA ILE A 89 -17.83 5.59 -1.82
C ILE A 89 -18.23 7.06 -1.64
N LYS A 90 -17.80 7.71 -0.55
CA LYS A 90 -18.10 9.12 -0.31
C LYS A 90 -17.48 10.03 -1.37
N LYS A 91 -16.24 9.76 -1.77
CA LYS A 91 -15.52 10.51 -2.82
C LYS A 91 -16.24 10.39 -4.16
N THR A 92 -16.52 9.17 -4.61
CA THR A 92 -17.23 8.97 -5.89
C THR A 92 -18.62 9.58 -5.90
N LYS A 93 -19.33 9.57 -4.76
CA LYS A 93 -20.62 10.29 -4.63
C LYS A 93 -20.45 11.80 -4.74
N LEU A 94 -19.46 12.37 -4.07
CA LEU A 94 -19.15 13.79 -4.13
C LEU A 94 -18.75 14.22 -5.55
N ASP A 95 -17.85 13.47 -6.19
CA ASP A 95 -17.36 13.75 -7.55
C ASP A 95 -18.52 13.70 -8.57
N LYS A 96 -19.43 12.73 -8.45
CA LYS A 96 -20.63 12.67 -9.31
C LYS A 96 -21.52 13.89 -9.12
N GLN A 97 -21.76 14.29 -7.87
CA GLN A 97 -22.57 15.47 -7.57
C GLN A 97 -21.91 16.75 -8.10
N SER A 98 -20.61 16.95 -7.83
CA SER A 98 -19.87 18.12 -8.31
C SER A 98 -19.81 18.20 -9.83
N ASN A 99 -19.67 17.06 -10.52
CA ASN A 99 -19.61 17.04 -11.98
C ASN A 99 -20.99 17.35 -12.59
N SER A 100 -22.06 16.71 -12.10
CA SER A 100 -23.43 16.98 -12.60
C SER A 100 -23.92 18.40 -12.30
N ALA A 101 -23.48 18.98 -11.19
CA ALA A 101 -23.80 20.35 -10.77
C ALA A 101 -22.70 21.35 -11.18
N SER A 102 -21.69 20.92 -11.94
CA SER A 102 -20.63 21.82 -12.37
C SER A 102 -21.24 22.88 -13.29
N LEU A 103 -20.78 24.12 -13.10
CA LEU A 103 -21.29 25.26 -13.85
C LEU A 103 -21.13 25.08 -15.36
N GLU A 104 -20.04 24.44 -15.77
CA GLU A 104 -19.71 24.07 -17.15
C GLU A 104 -20.69 23.03 -17.70
N THR A 105 -21.01 21.98 -16.94
CA THR A 105 -21.99 20.95 -17.37
C THR A 105 -23.38 21.56 -17.48
N LEU A 106 -23.79 22.39 -16.51
CA LEU A 106 -25.08 23.08 -16.56
C LEU A 106 -25.17 24.04 -17.76
N LEU A 107 -24.08 24.76 -18.07
CA LEU A 107 -24.01 25.64 -19.23
C LEU A 107 -24.17 24.86 -20.54
N ALA A 108 -23.44 23.75 -20.71
CA ALA A 108 -23.54 22.91 -21.90
C ALA A 108 -24.95 22.33 -22.07
N LEU A 109 -25.57 21.83 -20.99
CA LEU A 109 -26.95 21.33 -21.01
C LEU A 109 -27.94 22.44 -21.39
N LEU A 110 -27.80 23.63 -20.80
CA LEU A 110 -28.68 24.76 -21.09
C LEU A 110 -28.49 25.26 -22.54
N GLN A 111 -27.29 25.21 -23.09
CA GLN A 111 -27.02 25.52 -24.50
C GLN A 111 -27.68 24.53 -25.44
N ALA A 112 -27.60 23.22 -25.16
CA ALA A 112 -28.26 22.19 -25.96
C ALA A 112 -29.79 22.36 -25.94
N GLU A 113 -30.36 22.58 -24.76
CA GLU A 113 -31.79 22.88 -24.58
C GLU A 113 -32.19 24.24 -25.20
N GLY A 114 -31.28 25.22 -25.22
CA GLY A 114 -31.45 26.51 -25.88
C GLY A 114 -31.53 26.36 -27.40
N ALA A 115 -30.60 25.62 -28.00
CA ALA A 115 -30.59 25.34 -29.44
C ALA A 115 -31.84 24.55 -29.85
N LYS A 116 -32.23 23.53 -29.08
CA LYS A 116 -33.42 22.73 -29.33
C LYS A 116 -34.69 23.60 -29.38
N ILE A 117 -34.89 24.50 -28.43
CA ILE A 117 -36.09 25.34 -28.44
C ILE A 117 -36.06 26.39 -29.57
N GLU A 118 -34.88 26.86 -29.97
CA GLU A 118 -34.75 27.74 -31.13
C GLU A 118 -35.18 27.00 -32.41
N GLU A 119 -34.70 25.78 -32.61
CA GLU A 119 -35.13 24.88 -33.70
C GLU A 119 -36.63 24.55 -33.65
N ASP A 120 -37.16 24.18 -32.48
CA ASP A 120 -38.59 23.88 -32.31
C ASP A 120 -39.47 25.09 -32.68
N THR A 121 -39.04 26.32 -32.32
CA THR A 121 -39.76 27.53 -32.71
C THR A 121 -39.67 27.82 -34.20
N GLU A 122 -38.55 27.53 -34.85
CA GLU A 122 -38.38 27.68 -36.30
C GLU A 122 -39.27 26.68 -37.06
N ASN A 123 -39.21 25.40 -36.68
CA ASN A 123 -40.07 24.34 -37.23
C ASN A 123 -41.56 24.68 -37.07
N MET A 124 -41.95 25.30 -35.96
CA MET A 124 -43.34 25.71 -35.74
C MET A 124 -43.73 26.92 -36.61
N ALA A 125 -42.81 27.83 -36.89
CA ALA A 125 -43.02 28.92 -37.84
C ALA A 125 -43.18 28.39 -39.27
N GLU A 126 -42.33 27.45 -39.69
CA GLU A 126 -42.44 26.78 -41.00
C GLU A 126 -43.80 26.11 -41.18
N LYS A 127 -44.22 25.29 -40.22
CA LYS A 127 -45.55 24.63 -40.25
C LYS A 127 -46.72 25.61 -40.33
N PHE A 128 -46.60 26.76 -39.68
CA PHE A 128 -47.61 27.81 -39.79
C PHE A 128 -47.64 28.42 -41.21
N LEU A 129 -46.48 28.68 -41.81
CA LEU A 129 -46.37 29.19 -43.18
C LEU A 129 -46.88 28.19 -44.23
N ASP A 130 -46.71 26.90 -43.98
CA ASP A 130 -47.23 25.81 -44.81
C ASP A 130 -48.74 25.57 -44.63
N GLY A 131 -49.38 26.26 -43.67
CA GLY A 131 -50.81 26.14 -43.39
C GLY A 131 -51.19 24.89 -42.58
N GLU A 132 -50.21 24.17 -42.02
CA GLU A 132 -50.44 23.00 -41.17
C GLU A 132 -50.93 23.36 -39.76
N LEU A 133 -50.78 24.62 -39.36
CA LEU A 133 -51.12 25.11 -38.02
C LEU A 133 -52.05 26.33 -38.09
N PRO A 134 -53.21 26.34 -37.39
CA PRO A 134 -54.10 27.49 -37.37
C PRO A 134 -53.55 28.64 -36.53
N LEU A 135 -53.90 29.87 -36.91
CA LEU A 135 -53.37 31.12 -36.32
C LEU A 135 -53.53 31.19 -34.80
N ASP A 136 -54.71 30.88 -34.28
CA ASP A 136 -54.98 30.96 -32.84
C ASP A 136 -54.11 29.99 -32.04
N SER A 137 -53.87 28.77 -32.55
CA SER A 137 -52.97 27.81 -31.91
C SER A 137 -51.49 28.19 -32.04
N PHE A 138 -51.10 28.81 -33.16
CA PHE A 138 -49.75 29.31 -33.36
C PHE A 138 -49.41 30.42 -32.37
N ILE A 139 -50.27 31.43 -32.22
CA ILE A 139 -49.99 32.62 -31.40
C ILE A 139 -49.63 32.23 -29.96
N ASP A 140 -50.44 31.40 -29.31
CA ASP A 140 -50.26 31.06 -27.89
C ASP A 140 -48.99 30.22 -27.65
N VAL A 141 -48.78 29.20 -28.48
CA VAL A 141 -47.66 28.27 -28.32
C VAL A 141 -46.35 28.91 -28.78
N TYR A 142 -46.35 29.63 -29.91
CA TYR A 142 -45.16 30.29 -30.44
C TYR A 142 -44.67 31.41 -29.52
N GLN A 143 -45.55 32.29 -29.05
CA GLN A 143 -45.12 33.37 -28.16
C GLN A 143 -44.54 32.84 -26.85
N SER A 144 -45.15 31.80 -26.27
CA SER A 144 -44.66 31.19 -25.02
C SER A 144 -43.30 30.50 -25.22
N GLN A 145 -43.13 29.72 -26.29
CA GLN A 145 -41.85 29.07 -26.61
C GLN A 145 -40.77 30.09 -26.98
N ARG A 146 -41.08 31.12 -27.76
CA ARG A 146 -40.13 32.17 -28.15
C ARG A 146 -39.66 32.99 -26.95
N LYS A 147 -40.57 33.29 -26.01
CA LYS A 147 -40.22 33.89 -24.72
C LYS A 147 -39.27 33.00 -23.92
N LEU A 148 -39.52 31.68 -23.88
CA LEU A 148 -38.64 30.72 -23.21
C LEU A 148 -37.26 30.64 -23.89
N ALA A 149 -37.20 30.65 -25.23
CA ALA A 149 -35.94 30.67 -25.98
C ALA A 149 -35.10 31.92 -25.65
N HIS A 150 -35.70 33.12 -25.68
CA HIS A 150 -35.01 34.35 -25.30
C HIS A 150 -34.55 34.34 -23.83
N MET A 151 -35.37 33.81 -22.92
CA MET A 151 -34.99 33.66 -21.52
C MET A 151 -33.79 32.72 -21.35
N ARG A 152 -33.77 31.58 -22.06
CA ARG A 152 -32.64 30.63 -22.06
C ARG A 152 -31.38 31.29 -22.60
N ARG A 153 -31.46 32.07 -23.69
CA ARG A 153 -30.32 32.82 -24.25
C ARG A 153 -29.66 33.75 -23.24
N VAL A 154 -30.46 34.58 -22.55
CA VAL A 154 -29.94 35.48 -21.51
C VAL A 154 -29.32 34.71 -20.35
N LYS A 155 -29.94 33.58 -19.95
CA LYS A 155 -29.38 32.71 -18.89
C LYS A 155 -28.06 32.05 -19.32
N ILE A 156 -27.92 31.65 -20.58
CA ILE A 156 -26.68 31.11 -21.15
C ILE A 156 -25.57 32.16 -21.09
N GLU A 157 -25.83 33.37 -21.57
CA GLU A 157 -24.85 34.48 -21.54
C GLU A 157 -24.40 34.77 -20.10
N LYS A 158 -25.35 34.81 -19.16
CA LYS A 158 -25.03 35.09 -17.75
C LYS A 158 -24.23 33.95 -17.11
N LEU A 159 -24.59 32.71 -17.41
CA LEU A 159 -23.91 31.53 -16.89
C LEU A 159 -22.51 31.38 -17.50
N GLN A 160 -22.33 31.70 -18.77
CA GLN A 160 -21.04 31.77 -19.45
C GLN A 160 -20.12 32.81 -18.82
N GLU A 161 -20.64 34.00 -18.49
CA GLU A 161 -19.91 35.02 -17.74
C GLU A 161 -19.43 34.48 -16.37
N MET A 162 -20.30 33.76 -15.66
CA MET A 162 -19.96 33.15 -14.36
C MET A 162 -18.91 32.04 -14.48
N VAL A 163 -18.94 31.21 -15.52
CA VAL A 163 -17.90 30.18 -15.79
C VAL A 163 -16.54 30.85 -16.03
N LEU A 164 -16.50 31.87 -16.89
CA LEU A 164 -15.27 32.61 -17.22
C LEU A 164 -14.71 33.39 -16.02
N LYS A 165 -15.59 33.97 -15.18
CA LYS A 165 -15.20 34.71 -13.97
C LYS A 165 -14.86 33.79 -12.79
N GLY A 166 -15.53 32.66 -12.66
CA GLY A 166 -15.32 31.67 -11.58
C GLY A 166 -13.95 30.99 -11.64
N GLN A 167 -13.33 30.94 -12.82
CA GLN A 167 -11.93 30.51 -13.00
C GLN A 167 -10.90 31.59 -12.58
N ARG A 168 -11.35 32.82 -12.25
CA ARG A 168 -10.55 33.92 -11.69
C ARG A 168 -10.82 34.12 -10.19
N LEU A 169 -10.85 33.05 -9.39
CA LEU A 169 -10.73 33.26 -7.96
C LEU A 169 -9.35 33.89 -7.68
N PRO A 170 -9.24 35.00 -6.93
CA PRO A 170 -7.94 35.52 -6.54
C PRO A 170 -7.24 34.42 -5.76
N GLN A 171 -6.11 33.93 -6.26
CA GLN A 171 -5.14 33.32 -5.36
C GLN A 171 -4.93 34.34 -4.25
N ALA A 172 -5.31 34.00 -3.02
CA ALA A 172 -4.97 34.80 -1.87
C ALA A 172 -3.45 34.99 -1.91
N THR A 173 -3.01 36.18 -2.29
CA THR A 173 -1.62 36.57 -2.24
C THR A 173 -1.22 36.46 -0.78
N ALA A 174 -0.48 35.40 -0.44
CA ALA A 174 0.16 35.30 0.85
C ALA A 174 0.97 36.59 1.06
N PRO A 175 0.87 37.26 2.22
CA PRO A 175 1.64 38.47 2.46
C PRO A 175 3.13 38.14 2.38
N LEU A 176 3.83 38.70 1.40
CA LEU A 176 5.28 38.75 1.39
C LEU A 176 5.73 39.56 2.62
N PRO A 177 6.69 39.09 3.42
CA PRO A 177 7.18 39.88 4.54
C PRO A 177 7.88 41.15 4.03
N SER A 178 7.46 42.28 4.60
CA SER A 178 7.98 43.62 4.34
C SER A 178 9.50 43.67 4.46
N ARG A 179 10.19 43.92 3.34
CA ARG A 179 11.62 44.24 3.35
C ARG A 179 11.76 45.73 3.67
N VAL A 180 12.39 46.01 4.81
CA VAL A 180 12.78 47.36 5.26
C VAL A 180 13.68 48.01 4.19
N PRO A 181 13.50 49.31 3.84
CA PRO A 181 14.37 50.00 2.90
C PRO A 181 15.61 50.57 3.62
N GLU A 182 16.80 50.29 3.08
CA GLU A 182 18.07 50.89 3.51
C GLU A 182 18.56 51.90 2.43
N PRO A 183 19.20 53.03 2.81
CA PRO A 183 19.24 54.23 1.99
C PRO A 183 20.35 54.27 0.92
N THR A 184 20.05 55.10 -0.08
CA THR A 184 20.75 55.44 -1.33
C THR A 184 22.10 56.16 -1.14
N ALA A 185 23.08 55.87 -2.00
CA ALA A 185 24.18 56.78 -2.36
C ALA A 185 24.50 56.71 -3.88
N PRO A 186 24.92 57.80 -4.57
CA PRO A 186 24.75 57.94 -6.03
C PRO A 186 26.03 58.19 -6.90
N LEU A 187 25.88 57.93 -8.21
CA LEU A 187 26.62 58.40 -9.44
C LEU A 187 27.96 57.70 -9.85
N PRO A 188 28.47 57.82 -11.12
CA PRO A 188 27.88 58.17 -12.45
C PRO A 188 28.36 57.33 -13.71
N TYR A 189 27.47 57.14 -14.73
CA TYR A 189 27.58 57.05 -16.24
C TYR A 189 28.78 56.37 -17.01
N PRO A 190 28.73 56.11 -18.35
CA PRO A 190 27.71 55.51 -19.26
C PRO A 190 28.23 54.45 -20.31
N THR A 191 27.33 53.59 -20.85
CA THR A 191 27.18 52.86 -22.18
C THR A 191 28.37 52.29 -23.00
N PRO A 192 28.21 51.41 -24.05
CA PRO A 192 27.03 50.71 -24.63
C PRO A 192 27.20 49.20 -24.97
N ASP A 193 26.05 48.56 -25.28
CA ASP A 193 25.72 47.40 -26.14
C ASP A 193 26.72 46.26 -26.47
N ALA A 194 26.29 45.01 -26.21
CA ALA A 194 26.14 43.94 -27.21
C ALA A 194 25.65 42.60 -26.61
N SER A 195 24.57 42.06 -27.19
CA SER A 195 24.36 40.63 -27.52
C SER A 195 24.23 39.54 -26.42
N GLY A 196 23.04 38.90 -26.38
CA GLY A 196 22.91 37.45 -26.13
C GLY A 196 22.27 37.00 -24.80
N PRO A 197 21.35 36.00 -24.80
CA PRO A 197 20.58 35.60 -23.62
C PRO A 197 21.37 34.59 -22.77
N LEU A 198 21.00 34.41 -21.49
CA LEU A 198 20.87 33.11 -20.81
C LEU A 198 20.40 33.27 -19.35
N THR A 199 19.37 32.50 -19.01
CA THR A 199 18.81 32.27 -17.68
C THR A 199 19.84 31.60 -16.76
N ALA A 200 20.12 32.18 -15.59
CA ALA A 200 20.89 31.54 -14.53
C ALA A 200 20.22 31.74 -13.16
N VAL A 201 19.82 30.63 -12.55
CA VAL A 201 19.28 30.55 -11.19
C VAL A 201 20.44 30.49 -10.18
N PRO A 202 20.44 31.25 -9.07
CA PRO A 202 21.46 31.11 -8.03
C PRO A 202 21.13 29.94 -7.08
N ARG A 203 22.04 28.97 -6.98
CA ARG A 203 22.03 27.92 -5.95
C ARG A 203 22.42 28.52 -4.59
N ARG A 204 21.60 28.28 -3.56
CA ARG A 204 21.92 28.55 -2.14
C ARG A 204 22.68 27.38 -1.52
N ILE A 205 23.79 27.69 -0.87
CA ILE A 205 24.61 26.82 -0.03
C ILE A 205 23.89 26.61 1.33
N PRO A 206 23.79 25.40 1.89
CA PRO A 206 23.37 25.20 3.28
C PRO A 206 24.58 25.14 4.23
N PRO A 207 24.46 25.64 5.48
CA PRO A 207 25.56 25.69 6.45
C PRO A 207 25.80 24.36 7.18
N LEU A 208 27.06 24.16 7.58
CA LEU A 208 27.59 23.02 8.33
C LEU A 208 27.26 23.13 9.83
N VAL A 209 26.85 22.03 10.47
CA VAL A 209 26.74 21.89 11.94
C VAL A 209 27.44 20.61 12.43
N PRO A 210 27.93 20.60 13.69
CA PRO A 210 29.13 19.84 14.07
C PRO A 210 28.86 18.45 14.65
N ALA A 211 29.91 17.64 14.61
CA ALA A 211 29.98 16.25 15.02
C ALA A 211 29.73 16.04 16.53
N GLY A 212 28.82 15.13 16.86
CA GLY A 212 28.65 14.52 18.17
C GLY A 212 28.63 13.01 18.05
N ARG A 213 29.73 12.36 18.46
CA ARG A 213 29.88 10.90 18.54
C ARG A 213 29.17 10.35 19.77
N LEU A 214 28.37 9.30 19.63
CA LEU A 214 28.18 8.28 20.67
C LEU A 214 28.09 6.91 20.01
N ALA A 215 28.94 5.99 20.48
CA ALA A 215 29.17 4.67 19.92
C ALA A 215 28.18 3.64 20.48
N THR A 216 27.70 2.74 19.62
CA THR A 216 27.03 1.48 20.01
C THR A 216 27.92 0.29 19.64
N PRO A 217 27.95 -0.78 20.45
CA PRO A 217 28.88 -1.89 20.27
C PRO A 217 28.26 -2.96 19.35
N PHE A 218 28.59 -2.93 18.07
CA PHE A 218 28.64 -4.16 17.27
C PHE A 218 29.53 -3.95 16.05
N THR A 219 30.83 -4.19 16.23
CA THR A 219 31.81 -4.26 15.13
C THR A 219 32.25 -5.70 15.00
N ALA A 220 31.94 -6.35 13.88
CA ALA A 220 32.83 -7.32 13.21
C ALA A 220 32.18 -7.90 11.95
N ALA A 221 32.53 -7.36 10.78
CA ALA A 221 32.75 -8.08 9.52
C ALA A 221 33.18 -7.07 8.45
N MET A 222 34.50 -6.86 8.31
CA MET A 222 35.06 -6.14 7.16
C MET A 222 35.15 -7.12 5.98
N GLY A 223 34.41 -6.81 4.92
CA GLY A 223 34.49 -7.48 3.62
C GLY A 223 34.04 -6.50 2.53
N SER A 224 35.00 -6.10 1.70
CA SER A 224 34.91 -5.22 0.53
C SER A 224 33.56 -5.15 -0.19
N GLY A 225 33.01 -3.94 -0.37
CA GLY A 225 31.88 -3.67 -1.25
C GLY A 225 31.34 -2.25 -1.09
N GLN A 226 31.34 -1.46 -2.16
CA GLN A 226 30.94 -0.06 -2.16
C GLN A 226 29.46 0.14 -1.77
N ALA A 227 29.18 1.08 -0.87
CA ALA A 227 27.83 1.47 -0.47
C ALA A 227 27.32 2.63 -1.34
N LEU A 228 26.32 2.36 -2.17
CA LEU A 228 25.49 3.37 -2.83
C LEU A 228 24.47 3.96 -1.83
N PRO A 229 24.12 5.26 -1.92
CA PRO A 229 23.10 5.86 -1.07
C PRO A 229 21.70 5.43 -1.52
N TYR A 230 20.93 4.81 -0.62
CA TYR A 230 19.52 4.50 -0.82
C TYR A 230 18.66 5.78 -0.72
N PRO A 231 17.76 6.05 -1.70
CA PRO A 231 16.65 6.98 -1.51
C PRO A 231 15.51 6.30 -0.74
N GLY A 232 14.76 7.11 0.01
CA GLY A 232 13.74 6.69 0.97
C GLY A 232 12.68 5.72 0.44
N LEU A 233 12.32 4.76 1.29
CA LEU A 233 11.26 3.78 1.06
C LEU A 233 9.89 4.47 0.99
N GLN A 234 9.43 4.71 -0.23
CA GLN A 234 7.99 4.76 -0.52
C GLN A 234 7.48 3.32 -0.49
N CYS A 235 6.36 3.06 0.21
CA CYS A 235 5.74 1.74 0.22
C CYS A 235 5.41 1.30 -1.22
N PRO A 236 5.83 0.11 -1.68
CA PRO A 236 5.46 -0.37 -3.00
C PRO A 236 3.97 -0.78 -3.01
N PRO A 237 3.26 -0.59 -4.14
CA PRO A 237 1.88 -1.03 -4.28
C PRO A 237 1.82 -2.56 -4.29
N LEU A 238 0.85 -3.12 -3.55
CA LEU A 238 0.55 -4.56 -3.55
C LEU A 238 0.02 -4.97 -4.94
N PRO A 239 0.59 -5.99 -5.61
CA PRO A 239 0.06 -6.44 -6.88
C PRO A 239 -1.27 -7.19 -6.68
N PRO A 240 -2.25 -7.05 -7.59
CA PRO A 240 -3.47 -7.84 -7.55
C PRO A 240 -3.13 -9.30 -7.88
N ARG A 241 -3.51 -10.22 -6.99
CA ARG A 241 -3.37 -11.66 -7.21
C ARG A 241 -4.41 -12.12 -8.24
N VAL A 242 -4.11 -11.95 -9.53
CA VAL A 242 -4.85 -12.59 -10.62
C VAL A 242 -4.18 -13.93 -10.93
N GLY A 243 -4.99 -14.98 -11.00
CA GLY A 243 -4.55 -16.38 -11.13
C GLY A 243 -3.75 -16.65 -12.40
N LEU A 244 -2.69 -17.45 -12.25
CA LEU A 244 -2.00 -18.13 -13.34
C LEU A 244 -2.64 -19.52 -13.54
N PRO A 245 -2.74 -20.02 -14.79
CA PRO A 245 -3.32 -21.32 -15.10
C PRO A 245 -2.34 -22.46 -14.76
N PRO A 246 -2.81 -23.70 -14.52
CA PRO A 246 -1.92 -24.79 -14.13
C PRO A 246 -1.17 -25.35 -15.34
N GLN A 247 0.16 -25.39 -15.26
CA GLN A 247 1.01 -26.21 -16.11
C GLN A 247 0.94 -27.66 -15.62
N GLN A 248 0.59 -28.57 -16.53
CA GLN A 248 0.65 -30.02 -16.33
C GLN A 248 2.10 -30.50 -16.46
N GLY A 249 2.60 -31.22 -15.47
CA GLY A 249 3.83 -32.00 -15.62
C GLY A 249 4.53 -32.34 -14.30
N PHE A 250 4.50 -33.63 -13.97
CA PHE A 250 5.39 -34.35 -13.04
C PHE A 250 5.05 -34.40 -11.53
N SER A 251 4.47 -35.55 -11.18
CA SER A 251 4.49 -36.39 -9.97
C SER A 251 5.77 -36.28 -9.09
N ALA A 252 5.83 -36.57 -7.79
CA ALA A 252 4.95 -37.21 -6.81
C ALA A 252 5.44 -36.90 -5.36
N GLN A 253 4.61 -37.23 -4.37
CA GLN A 253 4.92 -37.50 -2.95
C GLN A 253 5.23 -36.28 -2.05
N PHE A 254 4.19 -35.74 -1.40
CA PHE A 254 4.19 -35.49 0.05
C PHE A 254 2.73 -35.47 0.56
N VAL A 255 2.53 -36.14 1.69
CA VAL A 255 1.24 -36.41 2.34
C VAL A 255 0.63 -35.11 2.88
N SER A 256 -0.64 -34.82 2.53
CA SER A 256 -1.42 -33.71 3.10
C SER A 256 -2.10 -34.14 4.40
N PRO A 257 -2.09 -33.34 5.49
CA PRO A 257 -2.59 -33.74 6.80
C PRO A 257 -4.12 -33.51 7.00
N TYR A 258 -4.95 -33.56 5.96
CA TYR A 258 -6.41 -33.37 6.10
C TYR A 258 -7.22 -34.47 5.40
N PRO A 259 -8.29 -35.00 6.03
CA PRO A 259 -9.17 -35.98 5.41
C PRO A 259 -10.06 -35.31 4.33
N PRO A 260 -10.47 -36.05 3.27
CA PRO A 260 -11.28 -35.50 2.21
C PRO A 260 -12.73 -35.24 2.67
N ALA A 261 -13.34 -34.19 2.13
CA ALA A 261 -14.74 -33.84 2.40
C ALA A 261 -15.70 -34.89 1.81
N LEU A 262 -16.73 -35.26 2.58
CA LEU A 262 -17.78 -36.19 2.17
C LEU A 262 -18.63 -35.61 1.01
N PRO A 263 -19.22 -36.46 0.14
CA PRO A 263 -20.04 -36.00 -0.98
C PRO A 263 -21.29 -35.24 -0.52
N GLN A 264 -21.47 -34.02 -1.04
CA GLN A 264 -22.64 -33.17 -0.83
C GLN A 264 -23.92 -33.86 -1.34
N ARG A 265 -24.93 -33.97 -0.48
CA ARG A 265 -26.28 -34.48 -0.82
C ARG A 265 -27.00 -33.46 -1.73
N PRO A 266 -27.73 -33.87 -2.77
CA PRO A 266 -28.49 -32.94 -3.61
C PRO A 266 -29.61 -32.25 -2.80
N PRO A 267 -29.96 -30.98 -3.12
CA PRO A 267 -30.99 -30.25 -2.41
C PRO A 267 -32.39 -30.86 -2.63
N PRO A 268 -33.32 -30.76 -1.67
CA PRO A 268 -34.68 -31.27 -1.82
C PRO A 268 -35.41 -30.51 -2.93
N ARG A 269 -35.97 -31.24 -3.90
CA ARG A 269 -36.89 -30.66 -4.89
C ARG A 269 -38.21 -30.32 -4.19
N LEU A 270 -38.59 -29.04 -4.23
CA LEU A 270 -39.95 -28.60 -3.89
C LEU A 270 -40.93 -29.11 -4.96
N PRO A 271 -42.11 -29.63 -4.57
CA PRO A 271 -43.14 -30.03 -5.54
C PRO A 271 -43.83 -28.80 -6.16
N PRO A 272 -44.32 -28.90 -7.41
CA PRO A 272 -44.99 -27.79 -8.08
C PRO A 272 -46.37 -27.53 -7.45
N HIS A 273 -46.68 -26.24 -7.26
CA HIS A 273 -48.02 -25.74 -6.94
C HIS A 273 -49.05 -26.28 -7.93
N GLN A 274 -50.08 -26.98 -7.42
CA GLN A 274 -51.35 -27.10 -8.13
C GLN A 274 -52.32 -26.02 -7.64
N PRO A 275 -53.07 -25.35 -8.55
CA PRO A 275 -54.14 -24.44 -8.17
C PRO A 275 -55.41 -25.26 -7.89
N GLY A 276 -55.86 -25.26 -6.64
CA GLY A 276 -57.14 -25.84 -6.24
C GLY A 276 -58.30 -24.88 -6.49
N PHE A 277 -59.30 -25.35 -7.24
CA PHE A 277 -60.63 -24.77 -7.38
C PHE A 277 -61.51 -25.10 -6.15
N ILE A 278 -62.32 -24.12 -5.74
CA ILE A 278 -63.71 -24.16 -5.23
C ILE A 278 -64.10 -25.22 -4.17
N LEU A 279 -64.41 -24.77 -2.94
CA LEU A 279 -65.79 -24.64 -2.42
C LEU A 279 -65.83 -23.59 -1.30
#